data_AF-A0AAD1RHI4-F1
#
_entry.id   AF-A0AAD1RHI4-F1
#
_cell.length_a   1.000
_cell.length_b   1.000
_cell.length_c   1.000
_cell.angle_alpha   90.00
_cell.angle_beta   90.00
_cell.angle_gamma   90.00
#
_symmetry.space_group_name_H-M   'P 1'
#
loop_
_entity.id
_entity.type
_entity.pdbx_description
1 polymer ?
#
loop_
_entity_poly.entity_id
_entity_poly.type
_entity_poly.pdbx_seq_one_letter_code
_entity_poly.pdbx_strand_id
1 'polypeptide(L)'
;MTIPHPMRQWTWKLNPLLLHDKQVINKIAKTLIDYFELNTNRKTSPVSLWAAHKAVVRRHILNLATAKKRQQQQPLTGALTELCSLEIRHKRNPQPTTFTQVNEIRD
;
A
#
# COMPACT_ATOMS: atom_id res chain seq x y z
N MET A 1 29.29 -20.58 -25.61
CA MET A 1 28.44 -20.86 -24.43
C MET A 1 27.83 -19.56 -23.96
N THR A 2 26.51 -19.40 -24.06
CA THR A 2 25.76 -18.23 -23.60
C THR A 2 25.47 -18.34 -22.11
N ILE A 3 25.81 -17.31 -21.33
CA ILE A 3 25.52 -17.26 -19.89
C ILE A 3 24.01 -17.11 -19.71
N PRO A 4 23.33 -18.00 -18.97
CA PRO A 4 21.89 -17.88 -18.73
C PRO A 4 21.63 -16.61 -17.94
N HIS A 5 20.85 -15.69 -18.50
CA HIS A 5 20.36 -14.55 -17.73
C HIS A 5 19.27 -15.07 -16.78
N PRO A 6 19.41 -14.91 -15.46
CA PRO A 6 18.38 -15.38 -14.54
C PRO A 6 17.08 -14.64 -14.86
N MET A 7 16.07 -15.38 -15.28
CA MET A 7 14.73 -14.83 -15.45
C MET A 7 14.30 -14.21 -14.13
N ARG A 8 14.04 -12.90 -14.14
CA ARG A 8 13.61 -12.16 -12.95
C ARG A 8 12.21 -12.65 -12.57
N GLN A 9 12.13 -13.67 -11.73
CA GLN A 9 10.88 -14.20 -11.22
C GLN A 9 10.27 -13.18 -10.25
N TRP A 10 9.19 -12.54 -10.67
CA TRP A 10 8.46 -11.61 -9.81
C TRP A 10 7.65 -12.39 -8.79
N THR A 11 8.28 -12.74 -7.68
CA THR A 11 7.57 -13.34 -6.54
C THR A 11 6.87 -12.23 -5.77
N TRP A 12 5.59 -12.43 -5.50
CA TRP A 12 4.87 -11.50 -4.63
C TRP A 12 5.14 -11.82 -3.19
N LYS A 13 5.33 -10.76 -2.41
CA LYS A 13 5.60 -10.84 -0.99
C LYS A 13 4.48 -10.13 -0.23
N LEU A 14 3.88 -10.87 0.71
CA LEU A 14 2.96 -10.30 1.69
C LEU A 14 3.73 -9.42 2.68
N ASN A 15 3.20 -8.24 3.01
CA ASN A 15 3.73 -7.44 4.11
C ASN A 15 3.24 -8.03 5.45
N PRO A 16 4.12 -8.59 6.30
CA PRO A 16 3.71 -9.25 7.54
C PRO A 16 3.06 -8.29 8.55
N LEU A 17 3.39 -6.99 8.50
CA LEU A 17 2.78 -5.98 9.38
C LEU A 17 1.27 -5.84 9.18
N LEU A 18 0.75 -6.23 8.01
CA LEU A 18 -0.69 -6.24 7.77
C LEU A 18 -1.41 -7.32 8.58
N LEU A 19 -0.71 -8.40 8.91
CA LEU A 19 -1.27 -9.48 9.73
C LEU A 19 -1.28 -9.15 11.23
N HIS A 20 -0.64 -8.06 11.65
CA HIS A 20 -0.73 -7.59 13.04
C HIS A 20 -1.99 -6.75 13.29
N ASP A 21 -2.65 -6.31 12.21
CA ASP A 21 -3.83 -5.47 12.28
C ASP A 21 -5.10 -6.34 12.35
N LYS A 22 -5.76 -6.34 13.52
CA LYS A 22 -6.98 -7.13 13.76
C LYS A 22 -8.10 -6.78 12.78
N GLN A 23 -8.20 -5.53 12.33
CA GLN A 23 -9.24 -5.15 11.36
C GLN A 23 -8.95 -5.76 9.98
N VAL A 24 -7.67 -5.83 9.59
CA VAL A 24 -7.25 -6.49 8.35
C VAL A 24 -7.56 -7.98 8.41
N ILE A 25 -7.22 -8.65 9.51
CA ILE A 25 -7.53 -10.07 9.71
C ILE A 25 -9.04 -10.31 9.60
N ASN A 26 -9.85 -9.53 10.31
CA ASN A 26 -11.31 -9.69 10.31
C ASN A 26 -11.89 -9.46 8.90
N LYS A 27 -11.38 -8.49 8.14
CA LYS A 27 -11.79 -8.26 6.75
C LYS A 27 -11.44 -9.44 5.86
N ILE A 28 -10.23 -9.99 5.95
CA ILE A 28 -9.81 -11.16 5.16
C ILE A 28 -10.67 -12.37 5.51
N ALA A 29 -10.92 -12.61 6.80
CA ALA A 29 -11.77 -13.71 7.26
C ALA A 29 -13.22 -13.58 6.74
N LYS A 30 -13.77 -12.36 6.77
CA LYS A 30 -15.09 -12.09 6.19
C LYS A 30 -15.10 -12.33 4.68
N THR A 31 -14.12 -11.80 3.94
CA THR A 31 -14.00 -12.03 2.48
C THR A 31 -13.88 -13.51 2.13
N LEU A 32 -13.20 -14.30 2.96
CA LEU A 32 -13.08 -15.74 2.81
C LEU A 32 -14.45 -16.43 2.89
N ILE A 33 -15.20 -16.15 3.95
CA ILE A 33 -16.54 -16.71 4.18
C ILE A 33 -17.50 -16.29 3.07
N ASP A 34 -17.63 -14.97 2.84
CA ASP A 34 -18.55 -14.41 1.84
C ASP A 34 -18.24 -14.99 0.43
N TYR A 35 -16.96 -15.19 0.08
CA TYR A 35 -16.61 -15.77 -1.21
C TYR A 35 -17.11 -17.21 -1.37
N PHE A 36 -16.88 -18.08 -0.38
CA PHE A 36 -17.30 -19.47 -0.49
C PHE A 36 -18.81 -19.62 -0.42
N GLU A 37 -19.51 -18.85 0.40
CA GLU A 37 -20.98 -18.86 0.44
C GLU A 37 -21.59 -18.51 -0.92
N LEU A 38 -21.04 -17.50 -1.61
CA LEU A 38 -21.57 -17.02 -2.89
C LEU A 38 -21.17 -17.88 -4.10
N ASN A 39 -20.01 -18.54 -4.04
CA ASN A 39 -19.40 -19.18 -5.22
C ASN A 39 -19.43 -20.71 -5.15
N THR A 40 -19.80 -21.31 -4.01
CA THR A 40 -19.96 -22.76 -3.91
C THR A 40 -21.21 -23.20 -4.67
N ASN A 41 -21.01 -23.87 -5.81
CA ASN A 41 -22.09 -24.44 -6.59
C ASN A 41 -21.64 -25.79 -7.19
N ARG A 42 -22.60 -26.62 -7.62
CA ARG A 42 -22.31 -27.97 -8.16
C ARG A 42 -21.53 -27.97 -9.48
N LYS A 43 -21.44 -26.84 -10.17
CA LYS A 43 -20.85 -26.70 -11.52
C LYS A 43 -19.39 -26.22 -11.49
N THR A 44 -18.96 -25.58 -10.41
CA THR A 44 -17.60 -25.03 -10.29
C THR A 44 -16.64 -26.08 -9.74
N SER A 45 -15.56 -26.35 -10.49
CA SER A 45 -14.48 -27.23 -10.01
C SER A 45 -13.84 -26.67 -8.73
N PRO A 46 -13.54 -27.50 -7.71
CA PRO A 46 -12.83 -27.07 -6.51
C PRO A 46 -11.50 -26.36 -6.80
N VAL A 47 -10.79 -26.77 -7.86
CA VAL A 47 -9.52 -26.15 -8.26
C VAL A 47 -9.73 -24.71 -8.72
N SER A 48 -10.72 -24.49 -9.59
CA SER A 48 -11.06 -23.15 -10.10
C SER A 48 -11.58 -22.26 -8.98
N LEU A 49 -12.42 -22.81 -8.10
CA LEU A 49 -12.94 -22.11 -6.93
C LEU A 49 -11.80 -21.65 -6.00
N TRP A 50 -10.84 -22.53 -5.70
CA TRP A 50 -9.68 -22.21 -4.88
C TRP A 50 -8.75 -21.19 -5.54
N ALA A 51 -8.51 -21.32 -6.86
CA ALA A 51 -7.66 -20.38 -7.60
C ALA A 51 -8.26 -18.97 -7.61
N ALA A 52 -9.55 -18.85 -7.91
CA ALA A 52 -10.26 -17.57 -7.92
C ALA A 52 -10.37 -16.97 -6.52
N HIS A 53 -10.64 -17.79 -5.50
CA HIS A 53 -10.61 -17.38 -4.10
C HIS A 53 -9.27 -16.71 -3.72
N LYS A 54 -8.14 -17.39 -3.99
CA LYS A 54 -6.80 -16.86 -3.70
C LYS A 54 -6.55 -15.53 -4.40
N ALA A 55 -7.02 -15.37 -5.64
CA ALA A 55 -6.90 -14.11 -6.38
C ALA A 55 -7.67 -12.96 -5.70
N VAL A 56 -8.88 -13.24 -5.20
CA VAL A 56 -9.71 -12.27 -4.47
C VAL A 56 -9.05 -11.82 -3.16
N VAL A 57 -8.61 -12.77 -2.33
CA VAL A 57 -7.94 -12.46 -1.06
C VAL A 57 -6.66 -11.67 -1.29
N ARG A 58 -5.85 -12.09 -2.28
CA ARG A 58 -4.63 -11.37 -2.64
C ARG A 58 -4.89 -9.93 -3.06
N ARG A 59 -5.94 -9.69 -3.87
CA ARG A 59 -6.36 -8.34 -4.26
C ARG A 59 -6.73 -7.50 -3.03
N HIS A 60 -7.49 -8.06 -2.10
CA HIS A 60 -7.86 -7.37 -0.86
C HIS A 60 -6.64 -6.96 -0.04
N ILE A 61 -5.73 -7.91 0.17
CA ILE A 61 -4.46 -7.65 0.87
C ILE A 61 -3.66 -6.55 0.17
N LEU A 62 -3.54 -6.59 -1.15
CA LEU A 62 -2.78 -5.60 -1.91
C LEU A 62 -3.40 -4.19 -1.80
N ASN A 63 -4.72 -4.10 -1.83
CA ASN A 63 -5.43 -2.83 -1.62
C ASN A 63 -5.17 -2.27 -0.22
N LEU A 64 -5.25 -3.12 0.81
CA LEU A 64 -4.96 -2.73 2.20
C LEU A 64 -3.50 -2.30 2.38
N ALA A 65 -2.56 -3.04 1.78
CA ALA A 65 -1.14 -2.71 1.78
C ALA A 65 -0.89 -1.32 1.16
N THR A 66 -1.51 -1.06 0.02
CA THR A 66 -1.38 0.19 -0.73
C THR A 66 -1.96 1.35 0.06
N ALA A 67 -3.15 1.17 0.64
CA ALA A 67 -3.79 2.18 1.48
C ALA A 67 -2.94 2.51 2.72
N LYS A 68 -2.42 1.49 3.41
CA LYS A 68 -1.54 1.67 4.58
C LYS A 68 -0.24 2.37 4.21
N LYS A 69 0.37 2.03 3.08
CA LYS A 69 1.56 2.71 2.56
C LYS A 69 1.28 4.18 2.28
N ARG A 70 0.15 4.50 1.61
CA ARG A 70 -0.27 5.88 1.38
C ARG A 70 -0.48 6.65 2.67
N GLN A 71 -1.13 6.04 3.66
CA GLN A 71 -1.36 6.65 4.97
C GLN A 71 -0.04 6.93 5.71
N GLN A 72 0.92 6.01 5.66
CA GLN A 72 2.25 6.22 6.26
C GLN A 72 3.06 7.32 5.55
N GLN A 73 2.84 7.49 4.25
CA GLN A 73 3.54 8.50 3.45
C GLN A 73 2.90 9.89 3.57
N GLN A 74 1.61 10.00 3.90
CA GLN A 74 0.90 11.28 3.96
C GLN A 74 1.60 12.36 4.81
N PRO A 75 2.08 12.09 6.04
CA PRO A 75 2.73 13.11 6.86
C PRO A 75 3.97 13.70 6.18
N LEU A 76 4.85 12.85 5.67
CA LEU A 76 6.06 13.26 4.95
C LEU A 76 5.71 14.03 3.68
N THR A 77 4.72 13.55 2.92
CA THR A 77 4.29 14.20 1.68
C THR A 77 3.74 15.59 1.96
N GLY A 78 2.99 15.75 3.05
CA GLY A 78 2.47 17.03 3.52
C GLY A 78 3.59 18.00 3.90
N ALA A 79 4.51 17.56 4.76
CA ALA A 79 5.67 18.36 5.19
C ALA A 79 6.54 18.82 4.01
N LEU A 80 6.82 17.94 3.04
CA LEU A 80 7.59 18.30 1.84
C LEU A 80 6.86 19.32 0.96
N THR A 81 5.53 19.23 0.88
CA THR A 81 4.71 20.19 0.13
C THR A 81 4.75 21.56 0.80
N GLU A 82 4.65 21.59 2.13
CA GLU A 82 4.74 22.81 2.92
C GLU A 82 6.12 23.46 2.79
N LEU A 83 7.21 22.70 2.97
CA LEU A 83 8.58 23.15 2.75
C LEU A 83 8.77 23.77 1.37
N CYS A 84 8.34 23.09 0.31
CA CYS A 84 8.45 23.59 -1.05
C CYS A 84 7.71 24.93 -1.23
N SER A 85 6.52 25.07 -0.63
CA SER A 85 5.75 26.32 -0.69
C SER A 85 6.45 27.47 0.04
N LEU A 86 7.07 27.19 1.19
CA LEU A 86 7.81 28.17 1.98
C LEU A 86 9.10 28.58 1.28
N GLU A 87 9.83 27.64 0.67
CA GLU A 87 11.03 27.94 -0.12
C GLU A 87 10.72 28.84 -1.32
N ILE A 88 9.63 28.57 -2.05
CA ILE A 88 9.17 29.42 -3.15
C ILE A 88 8.82 30.82 -2.65
N ARG A 89 8.11 30.91 -1.52
CA ARG A 89 7.73 32.19 -0.91
C ARG A 89 8.95 32.99 -0.48
N HIS A 90 9.92 32.35 0.17
CA HIS A 90 11.16 32.97 0.60
C HIS A 90 12.01 33.44 -0.59
N LYS A 91 12.12 32.63 -1.66
CA LYS A 91 12.84 33.03 -2.89
C LYS A 91 12.22 34.25 -3.57
N ARG A 92 10.89 34.39 -3.54
CA ARG A 92 10.18 35.54 -4.15
C ARG A 92 10.25 36.79 -3.29
N ASN A 93 10.15 36.65 -1.97
CA ASN A 93 10.21 37.75 -1.02
C ASN A 93 10.92 37.27 0.25
N PRO A 94 12.23 37.54 0.39
CA PRO A 94 13.01 37.09 1.53
C PRO A 94 12.54 37.77 2.81
N GLN A 95 11.77 37.04 3.62
CA GLN A 95 11.28 37.51 4.92
C GLN A 95 11.86 36.64 6.05
N PRO A 96 12.35 37.24 7.15
CA PRO A 96 12.91 36.49 8.29
C PRO A 96 11.92 35.47 8.86
N THR A 97 10.64 35.82 8.90
CA THR A 97 9.55 34.94 9.36
C THR A 97 9.41 33.68 8.52
N THR A 98 9.61 33.77 7.20
CA THR A 98 9.56 32.59 6.32
C THR A 98 10.83 31.74 6.45
N PHE A 99 11.98 32.35 6.75
CA PHE A 99 13.21 31.60 7.01
C PHE A 99 13.12 30.76 8.29
N THR A 100 12.57 31.32 9.38
CA THR A 100 12.33 30.59 10.63
C THR A 100 11.40 29.40 10.42
N GLN A 101 10.29 29.59 9.69
CA GLN A 101 9.33 28.52 9.38
C GLN A 101 9.94 27.38 8.55
N VAL A 102 10.85 27.67 7.62
CA VAL A 102 11.55 26.62 6.85
C VAL A 102 12.46 25.78 7.75
N ASN A 103 13.17 26.41 8.69
CA ASN A 103 14.02 25.68 9.63
C ASN A 103 13.21 24.85 10.63
N GLU A 104 12.07 25.36 11.11
CA GLU A 104 11.18 24.63 12.03
C GLU A 104 10.61 23.33 11.46
N ILE A 105 10.41 23.25 10.13
CA ILE A 105 9.93 22.01 9.48
C ILE A 105 11.10 21.06 9.13
N ARG A 106 12.33 21.57 9.12
CA ARG A 106 13.53 20.79 8.79
C ARG A 106 14.16 20.09 10.00
N ASP A 107 13.98 20.65 11.20
CA ASP A 107 14.43 20.10 12.49
C ASP A 107 13.47 19.03 13.04
#